data_AF-A0AA49GFS4-F1
#
_entry.id   AF-A0AA49GFS4-F1
#
_cell.length_a   1.000
_cell.length_b   1.000
_cell.length_c   1.000
_cell.angle_alpha   90.00
_cell.angle_beta   90.00
_cell.angle_gamma   90.00
#
_symmetry.space_group_name_H-M   'P 1'
#
loop_
_entity.id
_entity.type
_entity.pdbx_description
1 polymer ?
#
loop_
_entity_poly.entity_id
_entity_poly.type
_entity_poly.pdbx_seq_one_letter_code
_entity_poly.pdbx_strand_id
1 'polypeptide(L)'
;MANNHDIETYSKLGEGINFYLSESFHYLNEVLIYEYASIIFSKYIDKIDPTEADRKLIENLSLPDNPVELLQTDSIEAISDETASQMAASWETAQQKARLGQHSFGHQHEINSIEILGHLNNFGFFIETLVNRHLLFLNHINEIDNLSYSRISTARIIDRLIYIFKDDLKLNKVQINEIVNLFSLRNKTVHYTPDNAKALKPKLSELLKIWKQTKKVVEMLEKKEKFSEDNFSELLEQNINKIIQRWK
;
A
#
# COMPACT_ATOMS: atom_id res chain seq x y z
N MET A 1 -38.03 17.36 -5.33
CA MET A 1 -36.89 16.98 -6.19
C MET A 1 -35.62 16.87 -5.34
N ALA A 2 -35.58 15.94 -4.37
CA ALA A 2 -34.52 15.90 -3.36
C ALA A 2 -33.81 14.54 -3.20
N ASN A 3 -34.24 13.47 -3.89
CA ASN A 3 -33.67 12.12 -3.68
C ASN A 3 -32.67 11.64 -4.75
N ASN A 4 -32.64 12.24 -5.94
CA ASN A 4 -31.79 11.73 -7.03
C ASN A 4 -30.31 12.10 -6.86
N HIS A 5 -30.00 13.23 -6.19
CA HIS A 5 -28.62 13.62 -5.92
C HIS A 5 -27.96 12.78 -4.82
N ASP A 6 -28.76 12.15 -3.95
CA ASP A 6 -28.25 11.38 -2.81
C ASP A 6 -27.76 10.00 -3.23
N ILE A 7 -28.55 9.27 -4.04
CA ILE A 7 -28.17 7.93 -4.52
C ILE A 7 -26.91 7.99 -5.39
N GLU A 8 -26.85 8.96 -6.30
CA GLU A 8 -25.67 9.16 -7.17
C GLU A 8 -24.40 9.41 -6.33
N THR A 9 -24.52 10.17 -5.25
CA THR A 9 -23.40 10.44 -4.34
C THR A 9 -22.94 9.16 -3.63
N TYR A 10 -23.86 8.35 -3.08
CA TYR A 10 -23.49 7.06 -2.47
C TYR A 10 -22.87 6.09 -3.47
N SER A 11 -23.36 6.06 -4.71
CA SER A 11 -22.83 5.23 -5.79
C SER A 11 -21.41 5.64 -6.16
N LYS A 12 -21.15 6.93 -6.38
CA LYS A 12 -19.81 7.47 -6.67
C LYS A 12 -18.82 7.21 -5.54
N LEU A 13 -19.26 7.33 -4.27
CA LEU A 13 -18.44 6.97 -3.13
C LEU A 13 -18.15 5.46 -3.10
N GLY A 14 -19.13 4.62 -3.40
CA GLY A 14 -18.95 3.16 -3.52
C GLY A 14 -17.96 2.77 -4.62
N GLU A 15 -18.07 3.39 -5.80
CA GLU A 15 -17.10 3.23 -6.90
C GLU A 15 -15.68 3.64 -6.47
N GLY A 16 -15.55 4.79 -5.78
CA GLY A 16 -14.29 5.25 -5.23
C GLY A 16 -13.69 4.26 -4.21
N ILE A 17 -14.51 3.73 -3.31
CA ILE A 17 -14.09 2.71 -2.33
C ILE A 17 -13.53 1.48 -3.06
N ASN A 18 -14.23 0.97 -4.08
CA ASN A 18 -13.78 -0.16 -4.88
C ASN A 18 -12.46 0.12 -5.61
N PHE A 19 -12.35 1.28 -6.26
CA PHE A 19 -11.14 1.70 -6.96
C PHE A 19 -9.95 1.75 -6.02
N TYR A 20 -10.05 2.48 -4.90
CA TYR A 20 -8.95 2.64 -3.95
C TYR A 20 -8.55 1.32 -3.30
N LEU A 21 -9.51 0.44 -3.00
CA LEU A 21 -9.20 -0.89 -2.47
C LEU A 21 -8.46 -1.76 -3.49
N SER A 22 -8.94 -1.79 -4.74
CA SER A 22 -8.30 -2.55 -5.81
C SER A 22 -6.88 -2.06 -6.09
N GLU A 23 -6.70 -0.76 -6.29
CA GLU A 23 -5.39 -0.15 -6.57
C GLU A 23 -4.42 -0.38 -5.40
N SER A 24 -4.89 -0.26 -4.17
CA SER A 24 -4.09 -0.54 -2.98
C SER A 24 -3.43 -1.93 -3.02
N PHE A 25 -4.22 -2.97 -3.31
CA PHE A 25 -3.71 -4.33 -3.37
C PHE A 25 -2.95 -4.64 -4.66
N HIS A 26 -3.25 -3.94 -5.76
CA HIS A 26 -2.47 -3.99 -7.00
C HIS A 26 -1.01 -3.55 -6.74
N TYR A 27 -0.82 -2.35 -6.17
CA TYR A 27 0.52 -1.84 -5.85
C TYR A 27 1.27 -2.77 -4.90
N LEU A 28 0.61 -3.26 -3.85
CA LEU A 28 1.25 -4.21 -2.93
C LEU A 28 1.69 -5.49 -3.63
N ASN A 29 0.85 -6.04 -4.51
CA ASN A 29 1.19 -7.25 -5.23
C ASN A 29 2.35 -7.03 -6.20
N GLU A 30 2.40 -5.91 -6.92
CA GLU A 30 3.54 -5.57 -7.79
C GLU A 30 4.83 -5.41 -6.98
N VAL A 31 4.78 -4.75 -5.81
CA VAL A 31 5.94 -4.64 -4.90
C VAL A 31 6.50 -6.00 -4.52
N LEU A 32 5.62 -6.93 -4.10
CA LEU A 32 6.03 -8.27 -3.68
C LEU A 32 6.54 -9.11 -4.87
N ILE A 33 6.00 -8.91 -6.07
CA ILE A 33 6.54 -9.50 -7.31
C ILE A 33 7.96 -9.00 -7.55
N TYR A 34 8.20 -7.69 -7.46
CA TYR A 34 9.53 -7.12 -7.67
C TYR A 34 10.54 -7.61 -6.63
N GLU A 35 10.18 -7.64 -5.35
CA GLU A 35 11.07 -8.15 -4.30
C GLU A 35 11.37 -9.65 -4.49
N TYR A 36 10.38 -10.45 -4.90
CA TYR A 36 10.64 -11.85 -5.24
C TYR A 36 11.51 -12.00 -6.50
N ALA A 37 11.30 -11.16 -7.51
CA ALA A 37 12.15 -11.12 -8.70
C ALA A 37 13.60 -10.80 -8.31
N SER A 38 13.83 -9.86 -7.38
CA SER A 38 15.17 -9.57 -6.86
C SER A 38 15.81 -10.79 -6.19
N ILE A 39 15.06 -11.54 -5.37
CA ILE A 39 15.56 -12.78 -4.76
C ILE A 39 15.94 -13.83 -5.82
N ILE A 40 15.14 -13.98 -6.88
CA ILE A 40 15.45 -14.90 -7.98
C ILE A 40 16.69 -14.41 -8.75
N PHE A 41 16.72 -13.11 -9.04
CA PHE A 41 17.78 -12.49 -9.84
C PHE A 41 19.14 -12.58 -9.17
N SER A 42 19.22 -12.41 -7.85
CA SER A 42 20.48 -12.63 -7.11
C SER A 42 21.07 -14.03 -7.37
N LYS A 43 20.22 -15.06 -7.46
CA LYS A 43 20.66 -16.44 -7.76
C LYS A 43 21.11 -16.64 -9.21
N TYR A 44 20.74 -15.74 -10.11
CA TYR A 44 21.19 -15.75 -11.50
C TYR A 44 22.47 -14.95 -11.70
N ILE A 45 22.60 -13.81 -11.03
CA ILE A 45 23.83 -13.01 -11.03
C ILE A 45 25.01 -13.85 -10.56
N ASP A 46 24.83 -14.68 -9.52
CA ASP A 46 25.89 -15.56 -9.01
C ASP A 46 26.46 -16.54 -10.06
N LYS A 47 25.81 -16.67 -11.22
CA LYS A 47 26.20 -17.55 -12.32
C LYS A 47 26.76 -16.79 -13.53
N ILE A 48 26.75 -15.46 -13.49
CA ILE A 48 27.30 -14.61 -14.55
C ILE A 48 28.74 -14.31 -14.17
N ASP A 49 29.68 -14.94 -14.85
CA ASP A 49 31.10 -14.70 -14.62
C ASP A 49 31.54 -13.39 -15.28
N PRO A 50 32.30 -12.53 -14.56
CA PRO A 50 32.87 -11.32 -15.15
C PRO A 50 33.81 -11.66 -16.31
N THR A 51 33.63 -10.98 -17.43
CA THR A 51 34.51 -11.06 -18.59
C THR A 51 35.84 -10.35 -18.33
N GLU A 52 36.84 -10.61 -19.17
CA GLU A 52 38.11 -9.89 -19.13
C GLU A 52 37.93 -8.39 -19.49
N ALA A 53 36.89 -8.06 -20.26
CA ALA A 53 36.53 -6.66 -20.55
C ALA A 53 36.01 -5.95 -19.29
N ASP A 54 35.19 -6.63 -18.48
CA ASP A 54 34.67 -6.08 -17.21
C ASP A 54 35.81 -5.73 -16.25
N ARG A 55 36.83 -6.60 -16.15
CA ARG A 55 37.99 -6.37 -15.29
C ARG A 55 38.76 -5.11 -15.68
N LYS A 56 38.98 -4.90 -16.99
CA LYS A 56 39.65 -3.70 -17.50
C LYS A 56 38.84 -2.43 -17.27
N LEU A 57 37.51 -2.50 -17.35
CA LEU A 57 36.64 -1.36 -17.03
C LEU A 57 36.75 -0.99 -15.55
N ILE A 58 36.73 -1.99 -14.65
CA ILE A 58 36.87 -1.78 -13.20
C ILE A 58 38.24 -1.19 -12.83
N GLU A 59 39.33 -1.69 -13.43
CA GLU A 59 40.69 -1.17 -13.16
C GLU A 59 40.86 0.31 -13.52
N ASN A 60 40.10 0.80 -14.50
CA ASN A 60 40.13 2.19 -14.94
C ASN A 60 39.02 3.04 -14.31
N LEU A 61 38.19 2.45 -13.44
CA LEU A 61 37.05 3.12 -12.82
C LEU A 61 37.53 4.03 -11.69
N SER A 62 37.37 5.34 -11.86
CA SER A 62 37.57 6.32 -10.78
C SER A 62 36.20 6.80 -10.29
N LEU A 63 35.77 6.32 -9.13
CA LEU A 63 34.53 6.75 -8.51
C LEU A 63 34.78 7.96 -7.59
N PRO A 64 33.93 9.00 -7.63
CA PRO A 64 33.97 10.07 -6.64
C PRO A 64 33.68 9.53 -5.23
N ASP A 65 34.35 10.07 -4.22
CA ASP A 65 34.13 9.69 -2.81
C ASP A 65 32.80 10.27 -2.24
N ASN A 66 32.24 11.28 -2.91
CA ASN A 66 31.04 11.98 -2.47
C ASN A 66 29.78 11.39 -3.14
N PRO A 67 28.76 10.96 -2.38
CA PRO A 67 27.51 10.44 -2.93
C PRO A 67 26.78 11.39 -3.90
N VAL A 68 26.91 12.70 -3.70
CA VAL A 68 26.31 13.70 -4.61
C VAL A 68 27.05 13.74 -5.94
N GLU A 69 28.38 13.72 -5.91
CA GLU A 69 29.20 13.69 -7.12
C GLU A 69 28.99 12.39 -7.89
N LEU A 70 28.85 11.27 -7.18
CA LEU A 70 28.51 9.98 -7.80
C LEU A 70 27.18 10.02 -8.57
N LEU A 71 26.14 10.64 -7.99
CA LEU A 71 24.84 10.80 -8.65
C LEU A 71 24.86 11.82 -9.81
N GLN A 72 25.84 12.72 -9.83
CA GLN A 72 26.05 13.70 -10.89
C GLN A 72 26.99 13.20 -11.99
N THR A 73 27.62 12.04 -11.80
CA THR A 73 28.50 11.45 -12.80
C THR A 73 27.63 10.87 -13.91
N ASP A 74 28.04 11.07 -15.17
CA ASP A 74 27.42 10.39 -16.31
C ASP A 74 27.51 8.86 -16.11
N SER A 75 26.60 8.11 -16.75
CA SER A 75 26.45 6.67 -16.51
C SER A 75 27.79 5.95 -16.50
N ILE A 76 28.15 5.42 -15.33
CA ILE A 76 29.43 4.75 -15.13
C ILE A 76 29.29 3.33 -15.69
N GLU A 77 29.90 3.07 -16.84
CA GLU A 77 29.98 1.74 -17.43
C GLU A 77 30.98 0.88 -16.64
N ALA A 78 30.46 0.20 -15.61
CA ALA A 78 31.24 -0.70 -14.77
C ALA A 78 31.26 -2.15 -15.29
N ILE A 79 30.51 -2.43 -16.36
CA ILE A 79 30.37 -3.75 -16.99
C ILE A 79 30.29 -3.58 -18.51
N SER A 80 30.76 -4.59 -19.24
CA SER A 80 30.65 -4.67 -20.70
C SER A 80 29.21 -4.89 -21.16
N ASP A 81 28.93 -4.54 -22.41
CA ASP A 81 27.63 -4.75 -23.05
C ASP A 81 27.17 -6.21 -23.02
N GLU A 82 28.10 -7.16 -23.09
CA GLU A 82 27.81 -8.59 -23.00
C GLU A 82 27.25 -8.94 -21.61
N THR A 83 27.97 -8.57 -20.56
CA THR A 83 27.55 -8.81 -19.16
C THR A 83 26.26 -8.06 -18.86
N ALA A 84 26.13 -6.80 -19.31
CA ALA A 84 24.91 -6.01 -19.15
C ALA A 84 23.70 -6.69 -19.82
N SER A 85 23.86 -7.22 -21.02
CA SER A 85 22.82 -7.95 -21.75
C SER A 85 22.42 -9.24 -21.03
N GLN A 86 23.38 -10.00 -20.50
CA GLN A 86 23.11 -11.21 -19.71
C GLN A 86 22.37 -10.89 -18.41
N MET A 87 22.74 -9.80 -17.72
CA MET A 87 22.05 -9.32 -16.53
C MET A 87 20.63 -8.87 -16.85
N ALA A 88 20.43 -8.11 -17.93
CA ALA A 88 19.11 -7.67 -18.36
C ALA A 88 18.18 -8.86 -18.69
N ALA A 89 18.65 -9.84 -19.47
CA ALA A 89 17.90 -11.05 -19.79
C ALA A 89 17.56 -11.89 -18.53
N SER A 90 18.50 -11.95 -17.59
CA SER A 90 18.31 -12.62 -16.30
C SER A 90 17.27 -11.92 -15.44
N TRP A 91 17.26 -10.57 -15.43
CA TRP A 91 16.27 -9.76 -14.73
C TRP A 91 14.86 -9.94 -15.32
N GLU A 92 14.71 -9.89 -16.64
CA GLU A 92 13.44 -10.15 -17.32
C GLU A 92 12.91 -11.55 -17.00
N THR A 93 13.78 -12.56 -17.04
CA THR A 93 13.44 -13.94 -16.68
C THR A 93 13.01 -14.05 -15.22
N ALA A 94 13.70 -13.35 -14.31
CA ALA A 94 13.36 -13.33 -12.89
C ALA A 94 11.99 -12.69 -12.65
N GLN A 95 11.68 -11.58 -13.32
CA GLN A 95 10.38 -10.93 -13.25
C GLN A 95 9.25 -11.83 -13.76
N GLN A 96 9.43 -12.49 -14.92
CA GLN A 96 8.43 -13.42 -15.45
C GLN A 96 8.16 -14.57 -14.48
N LYS A 97 9.21 -15.14 -13.89
CA LYS A 97 9.06 -16.21 -12.87
C LYS A 97 8.39 -15.71 -11.60
N ALA A 98 8.70 -14.50 -11.14
CA ALA A 98 8.04 -13.92 -9.96
C ALA A 98 6.56 -13.62 -10.22
N ARG A 99 6.20 -13.14 -11.42
CA ARG A 99 4.81 -12.87 -11.83
C ARG A 99 3.93 -14.13 -11.88
N LEU A 100 4.52 -15.30 -12.12
CA LEU A 100 3.79 -16.58 -12.15
C LEU A 100 3.96 -17.41 -10.88
N GLY A 101 4.97 -17.09 -10.07
CA GLY A 101 5.35 -17.85 -8.89
C GLY A 101 4.65 -17.43 -7.61
N GLN A 102 4.95 -18.21 -6.57
CA GLN A 102 4.60 -17.95 -5.17
C GLN A 102 5.88 -17.94 -4.35
N HIS A 103 5.88 -17.19 -3.25
CA HIS A 103 7.00 -17.11 -2.34
C HIS A 103 6.51 -16.79 -0.93
N SER A 104 6.90 -17.55 0.08
CA SER A 104 6.55 -17.24 1.46
C SER A 104 7.54 -16.24 2.04
N PHE A 105 7.15 -14.97 2.08
CA PHE A 105 7.93 -13.94 2.77
C PHE A 105 7.86 -14.15 4.29
N GLY A 106 8.99 -13.98 4.96
CA GLY A 106 9.08 -14.11 6.42
C GLY A 106 8.15 -13.13 7.14
N HIS A 107 7.71 -13.48 8.35
CA HIS A 107 6.78 -12.64 9.13
C HIS A 107 7.32 -11.23 9.44
N GLN A 108 8.65 -11.09 9.49
CA GLN A 108 9.36 -9.83 9.75
C GLN A 108 9.88 -9.18 8.47
N HIS A 109 9.45 -9.65 7.29
CA HIS A 109 9.84 -9.08 6.00
C HIS A 109 9.43 -7.61 5.94
N GLU A 110 10.43 -6.76 5.74
CA GLU A 110 10.29 -5.32 5.57
C GLU A 110 10.23 -5.01 4.08
N ILE A 111 9.18 -4.31 3.67
CA ILE A 111 9.00 -3.91 2.30
C ILE A 111 9.81 -2.63 2.08
N ASN A 112 10.79 -2.67 1.18
CA ASN A 112 11.72 -1.56 0.94
C ASN A 112 11.47 -0.83 -0.40
N SER A 113 10.61 -1.36 -1.26
CA SER A 113 10.34 -0.77 -2.57
C SER A 113 9.49 0.51 -2.46
N ILE A 114 9.78 1.49 -3.31
CA ILE A 114 9.12 2.80 -3.34
C ILE A 114 7.63 2.68 -3.71
N GLU A 115 7.25 1.64 -4.43
CA GLU A 115 5.90 1.37 -4.88
C GLU A 115 4.95 1.05 -3.71
N ILE A 116 5.48 0.75 -2.51
CA ILE A 116 4.67 0.59 -1.28
C ILE A 116 3.89 1.87 -0.93
N LEU A 117 4.37 3.04 -1.37
CA LEU A 117 3.65 4.31 -1.26
C LEU A 117 2.26 4.21 -1.89
N GLY A 118 2.13 3.49 -3.02
CA GLY A 118 0.88 3.25 -3.71
C GLY A 118 -0.13 2.49 -2.86
N HIS A 119 0.31 1.42 -2.18
CA HIS A 119 -0.54 0.67 -1.24
C HIS A 119 -1.03 1.56 -0.09
N LEU A 120 -0.09 2.21 0.61
CA LEU A 120 -0.41 2.98 1.82
C LEU A 120 -1.33 4.18 1.53
N ASN A 121 -1.11 4.87 0.41
CA ASN A 121 -1.95 5.98 -0.01
C ASN A 121 -3.36 5.53 -0.38
N ASN A 122 -3.46 4.55 -1.29
CA ASN A 122 -4.76 4.07 -1.75
C ASN A 122 -5.54 3.39 -0.62
N PHE A 123 -4.90 2.62 0.26
CA PHE A 123 -5.58 2.04 1.41
C PHE A 123 -6.07 3.10 2.41
N GLY A 124 -5.30 4.18 2.60
CA GLY A 124 -5.75 5.33 3.37
C GLY A 124 -6.98 6.01 2.74
N PHE A 125 -6.98 6.23 1.43
CA PHE A 125 -8.13 6.80 0.71
C PHE A 125 -9.36 5.90 0.72
N PHE A 126 -9.18 4.59 0.66
CA PHE A 126 -10.25 3.61 0.85
C PHE A 126 -10.97 3.84 2.19
N ILE A 127 -10.22 3.95 3.30
CA ILE A 127 -10.80 4.19 4.63
C ILE A 127 -11.44 5.58 4.71
N GLU A 128 -10.78 6.62 4.20
CA GLU A 128 -11.33 7.98 4.21
C GLU A 128 -12.66 8.06 3.46
N THR A 129 -12.74 7.46 2.27
CA THR A 129 -13.94 7.48 1.43
C THR A 129 -15.09 6.73 2.11
N LEU A 130 -14.78 5.57 2.70
CA LEU A 130 -15.74 4.75 3.43
C LEU A 130 -16.29 5.47 4.68
N VAL A 131 -15.42 6.13 5.44
CA VAL A 131 -15.83 6.94 6.60
C VAL A 131 -16.68 8.14 6.18
N ASN A 132 -16.32 8.82 5.09
CA ASN A 132 -17.11 9.95 4.58
C ASN A 132 -18.52 9.52 4.17
N ARG A 133 -18.60 8.37 3.48
CA ARG A 133 -19.85 7.75 3.10
C ARG A 133 -20.71 7.41 4.32
N HIS A 134 -20.09 6.87 5.36
CA HIS A 134 -20.80 6.56 6.61
C HIS A 134 -21.31 7.82 7.33
N LEU A 135 -20.51 8.89 7.40
CA LEU A 135 -20.95 10.15 8.01
C LEU A 135 -22.13 10.76 7.26
N LEU A 136 -22.11 10.70 5.92
CA LEU A 136 -23.23 11.14 5.10
C LEU A 136 -24.49 10.32 5.41
N PHE A 137 -24.35 9.00 5.56
CA PHE A 137 -25.43 8.09 5.96
C PHE A 137 -26.03 8.49 7.30
N LEU A 138 -25.19 8.69 8.32
CA LEU A 138 -25.65 9.11 9.66
C LEU A 138 -26.41 10.44 9.63
N ASN A 139 -25.96 11.39 8.80
CA ASN A 139 -26.63 12.67 8.62
C ASN A 139 -28.01 12.49 7.96
N HIS A 140 -28.09 11.66 6.91
CA HIS A 140 -29.33 11.42 6.17
C HIS A 140 -30.40 10.69 6.99
N ILE A 141 -29.99 9.78 7.88
CA ILE A 141 -30.92 9.09 8.79
C ILE A 141 -31.21 9.88 10.08
N ASN A 142 -30.70 11.11 10.20
CA ASN A 142 -30.83 12.01 11.37
C ASN A 142 -30.27 11.42 12.68
N GLU A 143 -29.29 10.53 12.60
CA GLU A 143 -28.55 10.11 13.80
C GLU A 143 -27.52 11.15 14.24
N ILE A 144 -27.10 12.03 13.33
CA ILE A 144 -26.34 13.23 13.63
C ILE A 144 -27.01 14.43 12.96
N ASP A 145 -26.93 15.60 13.59
CA ASP A 145 -27.47 16.83 13.03
C ASP A 145 -26.50 17.48 12.02
N ASN A 146 -27.02 18.36 11.15
CA ASN A 146 -26.24 19.03 10.11
C ASN A 146 -25.07 19.87 10.67
N LEU A 147 -25.21 20.49 11.85
CA LEU A 147 -24.12 21.25 12.47
C LEU A 147 -23.00 20.31 12.92
N SER A 148 -23.34 19.17 13.54
CA SER A 148 -22.38 18.13 13.89
C SER A 148 -21.71 17.54 12.65
N TYR A 149 -22.49 17.22 11.61
CA TYR A 149 -21.97 16.69 10.34
C TYR A 149 -20.98 17.66 9.66
N SER A 150 -21.33 18.94 9.52
CA SER A 150 -20.44 19.94 8.89
C SER A 150 -19.09 20.09 9.61
N ARG A 151 -19.09 19.95 10.94
CA ARG A 151 -17.86 20.00 11.75
C ARG A 151 -17.03 18.72 11.62
N ILE A 152 -17.66 17.56 11.74
CA ILE A 152 -16.91 16.29 11.77
C ILE A 152 -16.43 15.86 10.38
N SER A 153 -17.19 16.16 9.32
CA SER A 153 -16.85 15.78 7.94
C SER A 153 -15.56 16.42 7.42
N THR A 154 -15.10 17.52 8.02
CA THR A 154 -13.85 18.21 7.67
C THR A 154 -12.70 17.91 8.65
N ALA A 155 -12.96 17.22 9.77
CA ALA A 155 -11.95 16.85 10.77
C ALA A 155 -10.94 15.84 10.22
N ARG A 156 -9.87 15.50 10.95
CA ARG A 156 -8.95 14.44 10.50
C ARG A 156 -9.65 13.08 10.58
N ILE A 157 -9.24 12.14 9.73
CA ILE A 157 -9.83 10.81 9.65
C ILE A 157 -9.87 10.07 11.00
N ILE A 158 -8.84 10.20 11.82
CA ILE A 158 -8.81 9.61 13.17
C ILE A 158 -9.89 10.22 14.06
N ASP A 159 -10.11 11.54 14.00
CA ASP A 159 -11.14 12.24 14.76
C ASP A 159 -12.54 11.79 14.30
N ARG A 160 -12.73 11.56 12.99
CA ARG A 160 -13.97 10.99 12.41
C ARG A 160 -14.25 9.58 12.92
N LEU A 161 -13.23 8.71 12.91
CA LEU A 161 -13.35 7.34 13.43
C LEU A 161 -13.67 7.33 14.93
N ILE A 162 -13.01 8.18 15.73
CA ILE A 162 -13.31 8.32 17.16
C ILE A 162 -14.76 8.78 17.37
N TYR A 163 -15.24 9.71 16.55
CA TYR A 163 -16.62 10.17 16.63
C TYR A 163 -17.63 9.06 16.32
N ILE A 164 -17.45 8.34 15.20
CA ILE A 164 -18.33 7.24 14.78
C ILE A 164 -18.35 6.11 15.82
N PHE A 165 -17.18 5.72 16.33
CA PHE A 165 -17.02 4.57 17.21
C PHE A 165 -16.91 4.93 18.69
N LYS A 166 -17.31 6.13 19.11
CA LYS A 166 -17.10 6.65 20.48
C LYS A 166 -17.53 5.66 21.56
N ASP A 167 -18.70 5.07 21.43
CA ASP A 167 -19.23 4.15 22.43
C ASP A 167 -18.60 2.75 22.32
N ASP A 168 -18.34 2.27 21.11
CA ASP A 168 -17.66 0.99 20.89
C ASP A 168 -16.20 1.02 21.36
N LEU A 169 -15.52 2.16 21.26
CA LEU A 169 -14.18 2.39 21.79
C LEU A 169 -14.20 2.36 23.33
N LYS A 170 -15.14 3.06 23.96
CA LYS A 170 -15.30 3.04 25.43
C LYS A 170 -15.57 1.65 25.98
N LEU A 171 -16.31 0.84 25.22
CA LEU A 171 -16.65 -0.54 25.57
C LEU A 171 -15.61 -1.56 25.09
N ASN A 172 -14.48 -1.14 24.52
CA ASN A 172 -13.45 -2.00 23.92
C ASN A 172 -13.98 -3.00 22.87
N LYS A 173 -15.12 -2.70 22.25
CA LYS A 173 -15.70 -3.53 21.18
C LYS A 173 -14.92 -3.38 19.88
N VAL A 174 -14.34 -2.19 19.66
CA VAL A 174 -13.47 -1.89 18.52
C VAL A 174 -12.18 -1.23 19.01
N GLN A 175 -11.11 -1.42 18.27
CA GLN A 175 -9.86 -0.70 18.44
C GLN A 175 -9.50 -0.08 17.09
N ILE A 176 -8.80 1.06 17.11
CA ILE A 176 -8.39 1.79 15.90
C ILE A 176 -6.88 2.07 15.85
N ASN A 177 -6.10 1.46 16.75
CA ASN A 177 -4.65 1.68 16.86
C ASN A 177 -3.86 1.28 15.61
N GLU A 178 -4.25 0.19 14.93
CA GLU A 178 -3.61 -0.21 13.67
C GLU A 178 -4.03 0.72 12.53
N ILE A 179 -5.27 1.21 12.52
CA ILE A 179 -5.68 2.24 11.55
C ILE A 179 -4.93 3.56 11.81
N VAL A 180 -4.71 3.95 13.06
CA VAL A 180 -3.83 5.10 13.40
C VAL A 180 -2.42 4.86 12.87
N ASN A 181 -1.90 3.63 13.00
CA ASN A 181 -0.60 3.26 12.48
C ASN A 181 -0.53 3.39 10.94
N LEU A 182 -1.56 2.94 10.21
CA LEU A 182 -1.67 3.16 8.77
C LEU A 182 -1.56 4.65 8.41
N PHE A 183 -2.29 5.52 9.11
CA PHE A 183 -2.23 6.96 8.83
C PHE A 183 -0.89 7.59 9.23
N SER A 184 -0.19 7.04 10.22
CA SER A 184 1.21 7.40 10.51
C SER A 184 2.13 7.05 9.33
N LEU A 185 1.99 5.85 8.76
CA LEU A 185 2.73 5.42 7.57
C LEU A 185 2.39 6.29 6.36
N ARG A 186 1.10 6.54 6.09
CA ARG A 186 0.64 7.42 5.00
C ARG A 186 1.15 8.86 5.17
N ASN A 187 1.20 9.42 6.37
CA ASN A 187 1.71 10.78 6.52
C ASN A 187 3.19 10.88 6.12
N LYS A 188 3.97 9.81 6.30
CA LYS A 188 5.36 9.73 5.82
C LYS A 188 5.45 9.61 4.29
N THR A 189 4.44 9.03 3.63
CA THR A 189 4.39 8.96 2.15
C THR A 189 4.08 10.33 1.55
N VAL A 190 3.21 11.11 2.19
CA VAL A 190 2.84 12.47 1.75
C VAL A 190 3.99 13.45 1.97
N HIS A 191 4.70 13.34 3.10
CA HIS A 191 5.87 14.16 3.41
C HIS A 191 7.15 13.34 3.20
N TYR A 192 7.47 12.98 1.96
CA TYR A 192 8.58 12.08 1.64
C TYR A 192 9.97 12.76 1.77
N THR A 193 10.39 12.99 3.02
CA THR A 193 11.71 13.54 3.39
C THR A 193 12.77 12.44 3.45
N PRO A 194 14.08 12.77 3.49
CA PRO A 194 15.15 11.77 3.63
C PRO A 194 14.99 10.84 4.85
N ASP A 195 14.54 11.38 5.98
CA ASP A 195 14.29 10.57 7.19
C ASP A 195 13.10 9.62 6.99
N ASN A 196 12.05 10.09 6.33
CA ASN A 196 10.88 9.27 6.02
C ASN A 196 11.20 8.20 4.98
N ALA A 197 12.06 8.48 3.99
CA ALA A 197 12.53 7.49 3.04
C ALA A 197 13.28 6.33 3.74
N LYS A 198 14.04 6.62 4.81
CA LYS A 198 14.70 5.60 5.62
C LYS A 198 13.75 4.84 6.54
N ALA A 199 12.78 5.56 7.14
CA ALA A 199 11.88 5.02 8.16
C ALA A 199 10.65 4.29 7.60
N LEU A 200 10.28 4.51 6.32
CA LEU A 200 9.11 3.90 5.71
C LEU A 200 9.44 2.49 5.18
N LYS A 201 9.43 1.53 6.11
CA LYS A 201 9.68 0.12 5.83
C LYS A 201 8.63 -0.74 6.53
N PRO A 202 7.36 -0.66 6.11
CA PRO A 202 6.30 -1.39 6.78
C PRO A 202 6.55 -2.89 6.68
N LYS A 203 6.23 -3.60 7.76
CA LYS A 203 6.32 -5.07 7.78
C LYS A 203 5.05 -5.69 7.22
N LEU A 204 5.17 -6.80 6.49
CA LEU A 204 3.97 -7.51 6.01
C LEU A 204 3.04 -7.93 7.17
N SER A 205 3.61 -8.27 8.32
CA SER A 205 2.85 -8.57 9.55
C SER A 205 2.12 -7.36 10.14
N GLU A 206 2.68 -6.17 10.01
CA GLU A 206 2.05 -4.91 10.41
C GLU A 206 0.87 -4.59 9.48
N LEU A 207 1.06 -4.69 8.16
CA LEU A 207 -0.01 -4.50 7.19
C LEU A 207 -1.17 -5.48 7.41
N LEU A 208 -0.88 -6.75 7.71
CA LEU A 208 -1.91 -7.75 8.05
C LEU A 208 -2.73 -7.38 9.29
N LYS A 209 -2.12 -6.77 10.32
CA LYS A 209 -2.85 -6.29 11.50
C LYS A 209 -3.77 -5.13 11.15
N ILE A 210 -3.25 -4.18 10.34
CA ILE A 210 -4.01 -3.06 9.80
C ILE A 210 -5.23 -3.59 9.04
N TRP A 211 -5.06 -4.48 8.07
CA TRP A 211 -6.17 -4.96 7.25
C TRP A 211 -7.22 -5.71 8.08
N LYS A 212 -6.81 -6.53 9.05
CA LYS A 212 -7.74 -7.23 9.96
C LYS A 212 -8.56 -6.26 10.80
N GLN A 213 -7.94 -5.20 11.34
CA GLN A 213 -8.66 -4.19 12.10
C GLN A 213 -9.59 -3.37 11.21
N THR A 214 -9.13 -2.99 10.01
CA THR A 214 -9.95 -2.29 9.02
C THR A 214 -11.16 -3.12 8.63
N LYS A 215 -11.02 -4.42 8.37
CA LYS A 215 -12.14 -5.31 8.04
C LYS A 215 -13.22 -5.26 9.11
N LYS A 216 -12.83 -5.39 10.39
CA LYS A 216 -13.78 -5.32 11.52
C LYS A 216 -14.51 -3.97 11.56
N VAL A 217 -13.82 -2.87 11.28
CA VAL A 217 -14.44 -1.54 11.18
C VAL A 217 -15.44 -1.50 10.03
N VAL A 218 -15.06 -1.99 8.85
CA VAL A 218 -15.94 -2.03 7.66
C VAL A 218 -17.19 -2.87 7.93
N GLU A 219 -17.06 -4.07 8.49
CA GLU A 219 -18.18 -4.94 8.86
C GLU A 219 -19.17 -4.24 9.81
N MET A 220 -18.67 -3.44 10.77
CA MET A 220 -19.53 -2.70 11.70
C MET A 220 -20.31 -1.59 10.98
N LEU A 221 -19.70 -0.92 10.00
CA LEU A 221 -20.35 0.13 9.22
C LEU A 221 -21.40 -0.46 8.28
N GLU A 222 -21.06 -1.50 7.53
CA GLU A 222 -21.97 -2.22 6.62
C GLU A 222 -23.20 -2.77 7.36
N LYS A 223 -23.01 -3.30 8.56
CA LYS A 223 -24.12 -3.83 9.39
C LYS A 223 -25.11 -2.74 9.79
N LYS A 224 -24.66 -1.49 9.91
CA LYS A 224 -25.50 -0.33 10.22
C LYS A 224 -26.15 0.25 8.96
N GLU A 225 -25.37 0.36 7.88
CA GLU A 225 -25.81 0.92 6.60
C GLU A 225 -26.80 0.04 5.85
N LYS A 226 -26.54 -1.27 5.77
CA LYS A 226 -27.35 -2.28 5.06
C LYS A 226 -27.67 -1.90 3.61
N PHE A 227 -26.72 -1.31 2.92
CA PHE A 227 -26.84 -1.07 1.48
C PHE A 227 -26.92 -2.40 0.71
N SER A 228 -27.57 -2.39 -0.45
CA SER A 228 -27.81 -3.58 -1.28
C SER A 228 -26.67 -3.90 -2.26
N GLU A 229 -25.54 -3.22 -2.13
CA GLU A 229 -24.34 -3.40 -2.96
C GLU A 229 -23.43 -4.51 -2.42
N ASP A 230 -22.34 -4.79 -3.12
CA ASP A 230 -21.32 -5.74 -2.68
C ASP A 230 -20.66 -5.29 -1.35
N ASN A 231 -20.44 -6.24 -0.44
CA ASN A 231 -19.79 -5.96 0.83
C ASN A 231 -18.29 -5.69 0.62
N PHE A 232 -17.85 -4.48 0.98
CA PHE A 232 -16.44 -4.09 0.98
C PHE A 232 -15.61 -4.91 1.97
N SER A 233 -16.19 -5.38 3.08
CA SER A 233 -15.51 -6.29 4.02
C SER A 233 -15.14 -7.63 3.38
N GLU A 234 -16.02 -8.17 2.54
CA GLU A 234 -15.78 -9.39 1.77
C GLU A 234 -14.73 -9.16 0.69
N LEU A 235 -14.84 -8.05 -0.04
CA LEU A 235 -13.84 -7.69 -1.06
C LEU A 235 -12.45 -7.48 -0.44
N LEU A 236 -12.37 -6.83 0.72
CA LEU A 236 -11.12 -6.68 1.48
C LEU A 236 -10.56 -8.05 1.88
N GLU A 237 -11.40 -8.94 2.43
CA GLU A 237 -10.99 -10.29 2.81
C GLU A 237 -10.47 -11.11 1.61
N GLN A 238 -11.13 -11.01 0.45
CA GLN A 238 -10.69 -11.68 -0.77
C GLN A 238 -9.30 -11.19 -1.21
N ASN A 239 -9.06 -9.88 -1.17
CA ASN A 239 -7.76 -9.30 -1.50
C ASN A 239 -6.67 -9.72 -0.50
N ILE A 240 -6.97 -9.72 0.80
CA ILE A 240 -6.06 -10.21 1.85
C ILE A 240 -5.71 -11.67 1.59
N ASN A 241 -6.69 -12.52 1.30
CA ASN A 241 -6.49 -13.95 1.07
C ASN A 241 -5.64 -14.22 -0.17
N LYS A 242 -5.83 -13.46 -1.26
CA LYS A 242 -4.96 -13.53 -2.44
C LYS A 242 -3.50 -13.21 -2.10
N ILE A 243 -3.26 -12.18 -1.29
CA ILE A 243 -1.90 -11.84 -0.84
C ILE A 243 -1.33 -12.96 0.04
N ILE A 244 -2.08 -13.46 1.02
CA ILE A 244 -1.61 -14.52 1.92
C ILE A 244 -1.28 -15.77 1.10
N GLN A 245 -2.21 -16.29 0.31
CA GLN A 245 -2.01 -17.53 -0.47
C GLN A 245 -0.79 -17.48 -1.38
N ARG A 246 -0.47 -16.29 -1.91
CA ARG A 246 0.63 -16.13 -2.86
C ARG A 246 1.96 -15.83 -2.18
N TRP A 247 1.93 -15.05 -1.10
CA TRP A 247 3.09 -14.38 -0.54
C TRP A 247 3.44 -14.80 0.89
N LYS A 248 2.66 -15.68 1.51
CA LYS A 248 2.84 -16.06 2.93
C LYS A 248 2.47 -17.51 3.20
#